data_AF-A0A932L6N7-F1
#
_entry.id   AF-A0A932L6N7-F1
#
_cell.length_a   1.000
_cell.length_b   1.000
_cell.length_c   1.000
_cell.angle_alpha   90.00
_cell.angle_beta   90.00
_cell.angle_gamma   90.00
#
_symmetry.space_group_name_H-M   'P 1'
#
loop_
_entity.id
_entity.type
_entity.pdbx_description
1 polymer ?
#
loop_
_entity_poly.entity_id
_entity_poly.type
_entity_poly.pdbx_seq_one_letter_code
_entity_poly.pdbx_strand_id
1 'polypeptide(L)'
;MTNPKGDTLLVEREKPAHAIVLIPDLELVEDHATYGIAFMRDFMGATGGFAHLLDISELLRVVQAAEMIAARGKTTTPMMACDYYLMQRAEKAADAGTLCIEVLLRFADDEAVSG
;
A
#
# COMPACT_ATOMS: atom_id res chain seq x y z
N MET A 1 9.69 -14.98 -10.29
CA MET A 1 10.88 -14.12 -10.18
C MET A 1 12.04 -14.87 -10.81
N THR A 2 12.97 -14.22 -11.51
CA THR A 2 14.11 -14.92 -12.14
C THR A 2 15.43 -14.48 -11.53
N ASN A 3 16.42 -15.37 -11.48
CA ASN A 3 17.78 -15.00 -11.10
C ASN A 3 18.49 -14.26 -12.27
N PRO A 4 19.70 -13.71 -12.07
CA PRO A 4 20.45 -13.05 -13.15
C PRO A 4 20.81 -13.97 -14.34
N LYS A 5 20.66 -15.29 -14.20
CA LYS A 5 20.87 -16.29 -15.26
C LYS A 5 19.58 -16.61 -16.02
N GLY A 6 18.44 -16.03 -15.62
CA GLY A 6 17.13 -16.27 -16.23
C GLY A 6 16.37 -17.45 -15.63
N ASP A 7 16.91 -18.15 -14.63
CA ASP A 7 16.24 -19.28 -14.01
C ASP A 7 15.07 -18.81 -13.14
N THR A 8 13.95 -19.53 -13.18
CA THR A 8 12.80 -19.25 -12.33
C THR A 8 13.14 -19.56 -10.88
N LEU A 9 13.04 -18.56 -10.03
CA LEU A 9 13.09 -18.67 -8.57
C LEU A 9 11.69 -18.97 -8.05
N LEU A 10 11.56 -20.13 -7.41
CA LEU A 10 10.42 -20.42 -6.55
C LEU A 10 10.60 -19.61 -5.27
N VAL A 11 9.67 -18.70 -5.00
CA VAL A 11 9.67 -17.91 -3.77
C VAL A 11 8.48 -18.38 -2.96
N GLU A 12 8.76 -19.16 -1.90
CA GLU A 12 7.75 -19.47 -0.90
C GLU A 12 7.45 -18.21 -0.08
N ARG A 13 6.16 -17.94 0.13
CA ARG A 13 5.70 -16.77 0.88
C ARG A 13 4.74 -17.24 1.96
N GLU A 14 5.04 -16.87 3.20
CA GLU A 14 4.16 -17.14 4.35
C GLU A 14 3.05 -16.10 4.47
N LYS A 15 3.23 -14.91 3.87
CA LYS A 15 2.28 -13.79 3.94
C LYS A 15 1.96 -13.25 2.54
N PRO A 16 0.77 -12.64 2.35
CA PRO A 16 0.44 -11.89 1.14
C PRO A 16 1.53 -10.86 0.83
N ALA A 17 1.87 -10.73 -0.45
CA ALA A 17 2.85 -9.72 -0.87
C ALA A 17 2.17 -8.43 -1.30
N HIS A 18 2.85 -7.31 -1.06
CA HIS A 18 2.50 -6.01 -1.61
C HIS A 18 3.22 -5.81 -2.94
N ALA A 19 2.47 -5.78 -4.05
CA ALA A 19 2.97 -5.40 -5.35
C ALA A 19 2.82 -3.88 -5.53
N ILE A 20 3.93 -3.16 -5.34
CA ILE A 20 3.98 -1.71 -5.48
C ILE A 20 4.49 -1.37 -6.88
N VAL A 21 3.66 -0.68 -7.65
CA VAL A 21 4.04 -0.08 -8.93
C VAL A 21 4.18 1.42 -8.72
N LEU A 22 5.39 1.91 -8.94
CA LEU A 22 5.67 3.34 -8.91
C LEU A 22 5.42 3.95 -10.28
N ILE A 23 4.61 5.00 -10.30
CA ILE A 23 4.31 5.79 -11.48
C ILE A 23 4.76 7.24 -11.27
N PRO A 24 4.90 8.05 -12.33
CA PRO A 24 5.33 9.45 -12.19
C PRO A 24 4.34 10.30 -11.39
N ASP A 25 3.04 10.12 -11.65
CA ASP A 25 1.94 10.89 -11.08
C ASP A 25 0.64 10.09 -11.22
N LEU A 26 -0.19 10.04 -10.17
CA LEU A 26 -1.48 9.37 -10.19
C LEU A 26 -2.51 10.07 -11.08
N GLU A 27 -2.43 11.39 -11.24
CA GLU A 27 -3.35 12.17 -12.09
C GLU A 27 -3.17 11.87 -13.59
N LEU A 28 -2.04 11.29 -13.98
CA LEU A 28 -1.76 10.90 -15.37
C LEU A 28 -2.41 9.57 -15.78
N VAL A 29 -3.04 8.87 -14.84
CA VAL A 29 -3.80 7.66 -15.16
C VAL A 29 -5.12 8.09 -15.79
N GLU A 30 -5.27 7.97 -17.11
CA GLU A 30 -6.51 8.42 -17.78
C GLU A 30 -7.72 7.49 -17.51
N ASP A 31 -7.45 6.20 -17.27
CA ASP A 31 -8.49 5.19 -17.05
C ASP A 31 -8.42 4.60 -15.63
N HIS A 32 -8.96 5.36 -14.67
CA HIS A 32 -9.07 4.93 -13.27
C HIS A 32 -9.93 3.66 -13.12
N ALA A 33 -10.84 3.40 -14.06
CA ALA A 33 -11.73 2.24 -14.03
C ALA A 33 -10.98 0.94 -14.38
N THR A 34 -9.98 1.01 -15.27
CA THR A 34 -9.05 -0.10 -15.54
C THR A 34 -8.35 -0.57 -14.27
N TYR A 35 -7.98 0.34 -13.37
CA TYR A 35 -7.38 0.02 -12.07
C TYR A 35 -8.42 0.00 -10.93
N GLY A 36 -9.65 -0.33 -11.29
CA GLY A 36 -10.80 -0.41 -10.40
C GLY A 36 -10.93 -1.75 -9.64
N ILE A 37 -12.09 -1.95 -9.03
CA ILE A 37 -12.38 -3.13 -8.19
C ILE A 37 -12.21 -4.47 -8.91
N ALA A 38 -12.50 -4.54 -10.21
CA ALA A 38 -12.34 -5.76 -11.00
C ALA A 38 -10.86 -6.17 -11.07
N PHE A 39 -9.98 -5.24 -11.45
CA PHE A 39 -8.54 -5.47 -11.49
C PHE A 39 -7.99 -5.89 -10.12
N MET A 40 -8.41 -5.22 -9.04
CA MET A 40 -7.97 -5.58 -7.68
C MET A 40 -8.34 -7.02 -7.32
N ARG A 41 -9.57 -7.44 -7.62
CA ARG A 41 -10.05 -8.81 -7.35
C ARG A 41 -9.33 -9.83 -8.20
N ASP A 42 -9.14 -9.56 -9.48
CA ASP A 42 -8.44 -10.46 -10.40
C ASP A 42 -6.98 -10.63 -9.97
N PHE A 43 -6.30 -9.54 -9.62
CA PHE A 43 -4.93 -9.56 -9.11
C PHE A 43 -4.81 -10.37 -7.82
N MET A 44 -5.67 -10.10 -6.84
CA MET A 44 -5.68 -10.82 -5.56
C MET A 44 -6.02 -12.30 -5.76
N GLY A 45 -6.98 -12.63 -6.62
CA GLY A 45 -7.35 -14.01 -6.93
C GLY A 45 -6.23 -14.79 -7.62
N ALA A 46 -5.47 -14.14 -8.51
CA ALA A 46 -4.37 -14.77 -9.23
C ALA A 46 -3.08 -14.92 -8.40
N THR A 47 -2.81 -13.98 -7.48
CA THR A 47 -1.51 -13.87 -6.81
C THR A 47 -1.55 -14.08 -5.29
N GLY A 48 -2.73 -13.95 -4.67
CA GLY A 48 -2.88 -13.87 -3.23
C GLY A 48 -2.27 -12.60 -2.60
N GLY A 49 -1.91 -11.60 -3.40
CA GLY A 49 -1.26 -10.36 -2.95
C GLY A 49 -2.13 -9.11 -3.13
N PHE A 50 -1.62 -7.98 -2.64
CA PHE A 50 -2.23 -6.66 -2.74
C PHE A 50 -1.53 -5.83 -3.81
N ALA A 51 -2.30 -5.24 -4.72
CA ALA A 51 -1.78 -4.30 -5.72
C ALA A 51 -1.84 -2.87 -5.17
N HIS A 52 -0.79 -2.09 -5.46
CA HIS A 52 -0.72 -0.67 -5.14
C HIS A 52 -0.17 0.09 -6.35
N LEU A 53 -0.89 1.13 -6.78
CA LEU A 53 -0.35 2.19 -7.63
C LEU A 53 -0.02 3.37 -6.73
N LEU A 54 1.22 3.81 -6.75
CA LEU A 54 1.70 4.95 -5.98
C LEU A 54 2.52 5.86 -6.90
N ASP A 55 2.32 7.17 -6.78
CA ASP A 55 3.36 8.10 -7.19
C ASP A 55 4.42 8.25 -6.07
N ILE A 56 5.43 9.08 -6.31
CA ILE A 56 6.49 9.30 -5.33
C ILE A 56 5.98 9.94 -4.03
N SER A 57 4.97 10.82 -4.12
CA SER A 57 4.40 11.52 -2.96
C SER A 57 3.63 10.54 -2.08
N GLU A 58 2.84 9.65 -2.69
CA GLU A 58 2.12 8.59 -1.99
C GLU A 58 3.06 7.57 -1.36
N LEU A 59 4.15 7.17 -2.05
CA LEU A 59 5.15 6.30 -1.43
C LEU A 59 5.77 6.97 -0.20
N LEU A 60 6.13 8.26 -0.28
CA LEU A 60 6.68 8.99 0.85
C LEU A 60 5.68 9.09 2.00
N ARG A 61 4.38 9.32 1.72
CA ARG A 61 3.31 9.32 2.72
C ARG A 61 3.17 7.96 3.40
N VAL A 62 3.26 6.85 2.65
CA VAL A 62 3.26 5.48 3.21
C VAL A 62 4.43 5.28 4.16
N VAL A 63 5.64 5.66 3.76
CA VAL A 63 6.85 5.53 4.60
C VAL A 63 6.73 6.40 5.85
N GLN A 64 6.29 7.66 5.71
CA GLN A 64 6.10 8.57 6.85
C GLN A 64 5.04 8.04 7.83
N ALA A 65 3.91 7.55 7.31
CA ALA A 65 2.87 6.94 8.14
C ALA A 65 3.41 5.72 8.91
N ALA A 66 4.19 4.86 8.25
CA ALA A 66 4.82 3.71 8.88
C ALA A 66 5.76 4.12 10.02
N GLU A 67 6.61 5.13 9.80
CA GLU A 67 7.50 5.67 10.84
C GLU A 67 6.71 6.26 12.02
N MET A 68 5.65 7.03 11.75
CA MET A 68 4.80 7.60 12.79
C MET A 68 4.08 6.53 13.63
N ILE A 69 3.62 5.45 12.99
CA ILE A 69 2.98 4.30 13.67
C ILE A 69 4.02 3.55 14.50
N ALA A 70 5.19 3.27 13.94
CA ALA A 70 6.27 2.57 14.64
C ALA A 70 6.75 3.35 15.86
N ALA A 71 6.92 4.68 15.74
CA ALA A 71 7.35 5.56 16.82
C ALA A 71 6.37 5.60 18.01
N ARG A 72 5.08 5.36 17.77
CA ARG A 72 4.06 5.26 18.83
C ARG A 72 3.95 3.85 19.43
N GLY A 73 4.47 2.84 18.73
CA GLY A 73 4.47 1.45 19.16
C GLY A 73 5.62 1.13 20.11
N LYS A 74 5.40 0.22 21.07
CA LYS A 74 6.48 -0.29 21.94
C LYS A 74 7.27 -1.42 21.29
N THR A 75 6.64 -2.18 20.39
CA THR A 75 7.19 -3.38 19.76
C THR A 75 7.03 -3.39 18.24
N THR A 76 6.35 -2.37 17.68
CA THR A 76 6.07 -2.28 16.25
C THR A 76 7.30 -1.77 15.52
N THR A 77 7.85 -2.58 14.61
CA THR A 77 8.96 -2.14 13.76
C THR A 77 8.43 -1.30 12.58
N PRO A 78 9.26 -0.44 11.96
CA PRO A 78 8.87 0.29 10.75
C PRO A 78 8.35 -0.62 9.63
N MET A 79 8.93 -1.81 9.46
CA MET A 79 8.47 -2.77 8.46
C MET A 79 7.08 -3.35 8.78
N MET A 80 6.80 -3.65 10.05
CA MET A 80 5.46 -4.09 10.47
C MET A 80 4.42 -2.98 10.30
N ALA A 81 4.79 -1.73 10.61
CA ALA A 81 3.93 -0.58 10.42
C ALA A 81 3.67 -0.29 8.92
N CYS A 82 4.68 -0.47 8.07
CA CYS A 82 4.57 -0.30 6.62
C CYS A 82 3.64 -1.35 6.00
N ASP A 83 3.82 -2.62 6.35
CA ASP A 83 2.94 -3.73 5.98
C ASP A 83 1.48 -3.44 6.37
N TYR A 84 1.27 -3.07 7.65
CA TYR A 84 -0.05 -2.69 8.15
C TYR A 84 -0.67 -1.50 7.39
N TYR A 85 0.10 -0.43 7.17
CA TYR A 85 -0.41 0.76 6.49
C TYR A 85 -0.77 0.48 5.02
N LEU A 86 0.01 -0.36 4.33
CA LEU A 86 -0.31 -0.81 2.97
C LEU A 86 -1.57 -1.68 2.94
N MET A 87 -1.77 -2.56 3.93
CA MET A 87 -3.04 -3.32 4.07
C MET A 87 -4.23 -2.39 4.25
N GLN A 88 -4.14 -1.40 5.16
CA GLN A 88 -5.18 -0.38 5.35
C GLN A 88 -5.44 0.43 4.08
N ARG A 89 -4.39 0.78 3.33
CA ARG A 89 -4.55 1.44 2.03
C ARG A 89 -5.28 0.55 1.04
N ALA A 90 -5.00 -0.75 0.98
CA ALA A 90 -5.71 -1.68 0.11
C ALA A 90 -7.21 -1.76 0.45
N GLU A 91 -7.56 -1.78 1.73
CA GLU A 91 -8.95 -1.71 2.19
C GLU A 91 -9.62 -0.41 1.71
N LYS A 92 -8.96 0.74 1.86
CA LYS A 92 -9.48 2.02 1.37
C LYS A 92 -9.61 2.09 -0.15
N ALA A 93 -8.69 1.48 -0.89
CA ALA A 93 -8.77 1.39 -2.35
C ALA A 93 -9.96 0.53 -2.79
N ALA A 94 -10.23 -0.57 -2.08
CA ALA A 94 -11.40 -1.39 -2.32
C ALA A 94 -12.70 -0.63 -2.03
N ASP A 95 -12.77 0.12 -0.92
CA ASP A 95 -13.91 0.97 -0.56
C ASP A 95 -14.16 2.07 -1.61
N ALA A 96 -13.10 2.70 -2.09
CA ALA A 96 -13.16 3.74 -3.13
C ALA A 96 -13.41 3.17 -4.54
N GLY A 97 -13.22 1.87 -4.74
CA GLY A 97 -13.38 1.19 -6.02
C GLY A 97 -12.26 1.43 -7.03
N THR A 98 -11.12 2.02 -6.62
CA THR A 98 -9.96 2.30 -7.49
C THR A 98 -8.64 2.27 -6.71
N LEU A 99 -7.55 1.85 -7.37
CA LEU A 99 -6.18 1.92 -6.82
C LEU A 99 -5.59 3.33 -6.83
N CYS A 100 -6.17 4.23 -7.64
CA CYS A 100 -5.76 5.63 -7.78
C CYS A 100 -6.35 6.47 -6.64
N ILE A 101 -5.87 6.22 -5.42
CA ILE A 101 -6.27 6.95 -4.22
C ILE A 101 -5.08 7.53 -3.49
N GLU A 102 -5.34 8.64 -2.82
CA GLU A 102 -4.45 9.20 -1.81
C GLU A 102 -4.96 8.85 -0.41
N VAL A 103 -4.07 8.39 0.47
CA VAL A 103 -4.43 8.07 1.87
C VAL A 103 -3.55 8.82 2.84
N LEU A 104 -4.20 9.58 3.72
CA LEU A 104 -3.56 10.34 4.79
C LEU A 104 -3.83 9.68 6.15
N LEU A 105 -2.75 9.36 6.86
CA LEU A 105 -2.82 8.93 8.25
C LEU A 105 -3.23 10.11 9.14
N ARG A 106 -4.25 9.90 9.98
CA ARG A 106 -4.64 10.82 11.05
C ARG A 106 -4.76 10.03 12.34
N PHE A 107 -4.12 10.52 13.39
CA PHE A 107 -4.34 10.01 14.73
C PHE A 107 -5.49 10.79 15.38
N ALA A 108 -6.27 10.12 16.22
CA ALA A 108 -7.47 10.71 16.82
C ALA A 108 -7.20 11.75 17.92
N ASP A 109 -5.94 12.13 18.18
CA ASP A 109 -5.57 13.00 19.30
C ASP A 109 -4.91 14.30 18.81
N ASP A 110 -5.75 15.33 18.68
CA ASP A 110 -5.44 16.77 18.80
C ASP A 110 -6.65 17.55 19.39
N GLU A 111 -7.47 16.91 20.24
CA GLU A 111 -8.34 17.62 21.19
C GLU A 111 -7.57 17.83 22.52
N ALA A 112 -6.52 18.66 22.47
CA ALA A 112 -5.88 19.16 23.67
C ALA A 112 -6.59 20.46 24.14
N VAL A 113 -7.43 20.30 25.16
CA VAL A 113 -7.62 21.24 26.28
C VAL A 113 -7.78 22.72 25.92
N SER A 114 -9.02 23.18 25.74
CA SER A 114 -9.38 24.57 26.02
C SER A 114 -9.38 24.78 27.54
N GLY A 115 -8.29 25.36 28.05
CA GLY A 115 -8.24 25.97 29.38
C GLY A 115 -9.00 27.28 29.47
#